data_AF-A0A6L8HFL9-F1
#
_entry.id   AF-A0A6L8HFL9-F1
#
_cell.length_a   1.000
_cell.length_b   1.000
_cell.length_c   1.000
_cell.angle_alpha   90.00
_cell.angle_beta   90.00
_cell.angle_gamma   90.00
#
_symmetry.space_group_name_H-M   'P 1'
#
loop_
_entity.id
_entity.type
_entity.pdbx_description
1 polymer ?
#
loop_
_entity_poly.entity_id
_entity_poly.type
_entity_poly.pdbx_seq_one_letter_code
_entity_poly.pdbx_strand_id
1 'polypeptide(L)'
;MLAAGPPHHRRDSQRQRGSGTGRVSVRIEVPGPVRELVEQLEDAEFETWTVGGAVRDALRGKPAEREDWDLATRATPQQMRRVFRRTIPLGPEYGTLGVFGSDGVLYEVTTFRHDVVTYGRKAVVAFAESLDEDLSRRDFTVNAMAWHPRREVLHDPYGGARDLQAGILRAVGDPAERFREDYLRVLRGLRFAGSLGLEIEPGTWSGMTAAVPGLDRLSRERIREELMKVLSGREPSRTLRLYRRCGALDRVFGEMAPVAGRGALATVDAVAEGGVAGAAEDTPVGVVRLAALLLFGAGDGNGNGPAAVAELLVGLRFSRDEVERVTEAMSGGLGPTVEQMADPVARRRWVAGTGWG
;
A
#
# COMPACT_ATOMS: atom_id res chain seq x y z
N MET A 1 59.16 33.28 -33.13
CA MET A 1 59.42 31.87 -33.44
C MET A 1 58.16 31.09 -33.07
N LEU A 2 57.41 30.66 -34.10
CA LEU A 2 56.44 29.54 -34.17
C LEU A 2 55.30 29.48 -33.13
N ALA A 3 54.01 29.29 -33.44
CA ALA A 3 53.13 29.40 -34.60
C ALA A 3 51.77 28.88 -34.08
N ALA A 4 50.65 29.60 -34.28
CA ALA A 4 49.31 29.00 -34.36
C ALA A 4 48.29 30.07 -34.79
N GLY A 5 47.66 29.82 -35.95
CA GLY A 5 46.65 30.70 -36.56
C GLY A 5 45.25 30.62 -35.90
N PRO A 6 44.30 31.44 -36.40
CA PRO A 6 43.05 31.75 -35.72
C PRO A 6 41.88 30.84 -36.17
N PRO A 7 40.75 30.87 -35.44
CA PRO A 7 39.45 30.91 -36.12
C PRO A 7 38.50 31.92 -35.47
N HIS A 8 37.91 32.85 -36.22
CA HIS A 8 36.65 32.74 -36.98
C HIS A 8 35.36 32.68 -36.14
N HIS A 9 34.55 33.74 -36.30
CA HIS A 9 33.15 33.91 -35.92
C HIS A 9 32.21 32.73 -36.30
N ARG A 10 31.20 32.48 -35.45
CA ARG A 10 29.78 32.17 -35.75
C ARG A 10 29.03 32.03 -34.40
N ARG A 11 28.19 33.01 -34.02
CA ARG A 11 26.71 33.05 -34.12
C ARG A 11 25.98 31.82 -33.58
N ASP A 12 25.14 32.11 -32.59
CA ASP A 12 23.84 31.52 -32.24
C ASP A 12 23.53 30.10 -32.76
N SER A 13 23.28 29.21 -31.81
CA SER A 13 22.02 28.47 -31.83
C SER A 13 21.73 27.91 -30.45
N GLN A 14 20.68 28.45 -29.82
CA GLN A 14 19.82 27.71 -28.92
C GLN A 14 19.68 26.27 -29.41
N ARG A 15 20.09 25.29 -28.60
CA ARG A 15 19.70 23.90 -28.78
C ARG A 15 18.85 23.45 -27.60
N GLN A 16 17.55 23.65 -27.82
CA GLN A 16 16.48 22.68 -27.57
C GLN A 16 16.48 21.99 -26.20
N ARG A 17 15.76 22.61 -25.26
CA ARG A 17 14.97 21.87 -24.27
C ARG A 17 13.83 21.18 -25.02
N GLY A 18 14.03 19.91 -25.36
CA GLY A 18 12.96 19.04 -25.85
C GLY A 18 12.09 18.60 -24.67
N SER A 19 10.81 18.90 -24.75
CA SER A 19 9.73 18.28 -23.97
C SER A 19 9.63 16.80 -24.32
N GLY A 20 10.47 15.97 -23.70
CA GLY A 20 10.41 14.51 -23.85
C GLY A 20 9.42 13.94 -22.84
N THR A 21 8.26 13.51 -23.31
CA THR A 21 7.32 12.68 -22.54
C THR A 21 8.08 11.50 -21.92
N GLY A 22 7.98 11.28 -20.61
CA GLY A 22 8.75 10.31 -19.81
C GLY A 22 8.45 8.83 -20.11
N ARG A 23 8.53 8.44 -21.38
CA ARG A 23 8.26 7.10 -21.89
C ARG A 23 9.56 6.34 -22.09
N VAL A 24 9.74 5.24 -21.36
CA VAL A 24 10.92 4.38 -21.44
C VAL A 24 10.51 3.00 -21.92
N SER A 25 11.23 2.42 -22.87
CA SER A 25 11.03 1.03 -23.30
C SER A 25 11.50 0.08 -22.19
N VAL A 26 10.57 -0.62 -21.55
CA VAL A 26 10.84 -1.58 -20.49
C VAL A 26 10.01 -2.83 -20.75
N ARG A 27 10.64 -4.00 -20.68
CA ARG A 27 9.91 -5.27 -20.73
C ARG A 27 9.43 -5.63 -19.33
N ILE A 28 8.12 -5.77 -19.20
CA ILE A 28 7.45 -6.28 -18.00
C ILE A 28 6.64 -7.49 -18.46
N GLU A 29 6.81 -8.62 -17.78
CA GLU A 29 5.94 -9.77 -17.99
C GLU A 29 4.61 -9.52 -17.27
N VAL A 30 3.51 -9.80 -17.96
CA VAL A 30 2.15 -9.72 -17.43
C VAL A 30 1.43 -11.03 -17.74
N PRO A 31 0.46 -11.45 -16.92
CA PRO A 31 -0.39 -12.60 -17.24
C PRO A 31 -1.06 -12.43 -18.61
N GLY A 32 -1.19 -13.53 -19.37
CA GLY A 32 -1.90 -13.54 -20.65
C GLY A 32 -3.28 -12.86 -20.59
N PRO A 33 -4.13 -13.17 -19.59
CA PRO A 33 -5.43 -12.53 -19.41
C PRO A 33 -5.35 -11.00 -19.24
N VAL A 34 -4.33 -10.47 -18.54
CA VAL A 34 -4.12 -9.03 -18.40
C VAL A 34 -3.86 -8.38 -19.76
N ARG A 35 -3.02 -9.01 -20.59
CA ARG A 35 -2.75 -8.54 -21.96
C ARG A 35 -4.02 -8.57 -22.81
N GLU A 36 -4.78 -9.65 -22.77
CA GLU A 36 -6.06 -9.80 -23.50
C GLU A 36 -7.09 -8.73 -23.11
N LEU A 37 -7.21 -8.42 -21.81
CA LEU A 37 -8.14 -7.39 -21.33
C LEU A 37 -7.75 -5.99 -21.81
N VAL A 38 -6.45 -5.66 -21.80
CA VAL A 38 -5.95 -4.41 -22.38
C VAL A 38 -6.22 -4.36 -23.88
N GLU A 39 -5.97 -5.45 -24.59
CA GLU A 39 -6.18 -5.52 -26.04
C GLU A 39 -7.65 -5.32 -26.42
N GLN A 40 -8.58 -5.94 -25.70
CA GLN A 40 -10.03 -5.76 -25.93
C GLN A 40 -10.49 -4.30 -25.77
N LEU A 41 -9.95 -3.58 -24.78
CA LEU A 41 -10.27 -2.17 -24.57
C LEU A 41 -9.60 -1.26 -25.61
N GLU A 42 -8.35 -1.51 -25.96
CA GLU A 42 -7.64 -0.77 -27.00
C GLU A 42 -8.28 -0.95 -28.38
N ASP A 43 -8.76 -2.16 -28.70
CA ASP A 43 -9.47 -2.45 -29.96
C ASP A 43 -10.85 -1.78 -30.01
N ALA A 44 -11.42 -1.47 -28.84
CA ALA A 44 -12.61 -0.64 -28.69
C ALA A 44 -12.30 0.86 -28.58
N GLU A 45 -11.06 1.28 -28.92
CA GLU A 45 -10.57 2.66 -28.90
C GLU A 45 -10.54 3.31 -27.50
N PHE A 46 -10.47 2.50 -26.45
CA PHE A 46 -10.29 2.96 -25.08
C PHE A 46 -8.87 2.76 -24.60
N GLU A 47 -8.13 3.86 -24.50
CA GLU A 47 -6.77 3.86 -23.97
C GLU A 47 -6.70 3.16 -22.61
N THR A 48 -5.85 2.14 -22.47
CA THR A 48 -5.79 1.27 -21.29
C THR A 48 -4.36 0.88 -20.91
N TRP A 49 -4.06 0.96 -19.62
CA TRP A 49 -2.74 0.74 -19.05
C TRP A 49 -2.81 -0.17 -17.82
N THR A 50 -1.75 -0.94 -17.58
CA THR A 50 -1.52 -1.53 -16.26
C THR A 50 -0.92 -0.47 -15.34
N VAL A 51 -1.33 -0.45 -14.07
CA VAL A 51 -0.95 0.63 -13.13
C VAL A 51 -0.67 0.13 -11.72
N GLY A 52 -0.09 0.98 -10.88
CA GLY A 52 -0.07 0.78 -9.44
C GLY A 52 0.97 -0.21 -8.92
N GLY A 53 0.57 -1.02 -7.93
CA GLY A 53 1.48 -1.89 -7.18
C GLY A 53 2.11 -2.97 -8.03
N ALA A 54 1.37 -3.57 -8.95
CA ALA A 54 1.87 -4.62 -9.83
C ALA A 54 2.97 -4.12 -10.77
N VAL A 55 2.83 -2.92 -11.36
CA VAL A 55 3.89 -2.32 -12.20
C VAL A 55 5.17 -2.10 -11.39
N ARG A 56 5.04 -1.52 -10.19
CA ARG A 56 6.17 -1.33 -9.27
C ARG A 56 6.85 -2.66 -8.95
N ASP A 57 6.07 -3.66 -8.59
CA ASP A 57 6.59 -4.94 -8.10
C ASP A 57 7.18 -5.79 -9.23
N ALA A 58 6.63 -5.71 -10.44
CA ALA A 58 7.25 -6.30 -11.62
C ALA A 58 8.58 -5.63 -11.98
N LEU A 59 8.71 -4.29 -11.83
CA LEU A 59 10.00 -3.59 -11.98
C LEU A 59 11.04 -4.02 -10.94
N ARG A 60 10.62 -4.59 -9.80
CA ARG A 60 11.51 -5.18 -8.80
C ARG A 60 11.86 -6.65 -9.10
N GLY A 61 11.40 -7.19 -10.22
CA GLY A 61 11.61 -8.58 -10.61
C GLY A 61 10.74 -9.58 -9.86
N LYS A 62 9.61 -9.15 -9.27
CA LYS A 62 8.66 -10.11 -8.73
C LYS A 62 7.91 -10.84 -9.86
N PRO A 63 7.57 -12.14 -9.68
CA PRO A 63 6.81 -12.88 -10.68
C PRO A 63 5.44 -12.27 -10.93
N ALA A 64 5.09 -12.11 -12.21
CA ALA A 64 3.85 -11.45 -12.62
C ALA A 64 2.59 -12.19 -12.13
N GLU A 65 2.65 -13.50 -11.94
CA GLU A 65 1.52 -14.33 -11.51
C GLU A 65 1.18 -14.17 -10.03
N ARG A 66 2.02 -13.48 -9.25
CA ARG A 66 1.84 -13.28 -7.80
C ARG A 66 1.32 -11.89 -7.43
N GLU A 67 1.05 -11.06 -8.41
CA GLU A 67 0.71 -9.66 -8.20
C GLU A 67 -0.74 -9.39 -8.64
N ASP A 68 -1.41 -8.54 -7.87
CA ASP A 68 -2.76 -8.07 -8.18
C ASP A 68 -2.69 -6.99 -9.26
N TRP A 69 -2.91 -7.37 -10.51
CA TRP A 69 -2.84 -6.46 -11.66
C TRP A 69 -4.08 -5.57 -11.76
N ASP A 70 -3.88 -4.28 -11.54
CA ASP A 70 -4.89 -3.25 -11.76
C ASP A 70 -4.76 -2.63 -13.16
N LEU A 71 -5.91 -2.42 -13.83
CA LEU A 71 -6.01 -1.72 -15.10
C LEU A 71 -6.64 -0.34 -14.91
N ALA A 72 -6.08 0.66 -15.58
CA ALA A 72 -6.67 1.99 -15.72
C ALA A 72 -7.02 2.25 -17.19
N THR A 73 -8.24 2.71 -17.45
CA THR A 73 -8.75 2.89 -18.82
C THR A 73 -9.50 4.21 -18.99
N ARG A 74 -9.54 4.75 -20.21
CA ARG A 74 -10.44 5.86 -20.58
C ARG A 74 -11.91 5.43 -20.62
N ALA A 75 -12.21 4.13 -20.73
CA ALA A 75 -13.59 3.65 -20.76
C ALA A 75 -14.34 3.94 -19.45
N THR A 76 -15.55 4.49 -19.55
CA THR A 76 -16.51 4.57 -18.42
C THR A 76 -17.06 3.18 -18.07
N PRO A 77 -17.62 2.97 -16.86
CA PRO A 77 -18.21 1.66 -16.50
C PRO A 77 -19.29 1.19 -17.49
N GLN A 78 -20.06 2.11 -18.07
CA GLN A 78 -21.07 1.81 -19.08
C GLN A 78 -20.44 1.34 -20.40
N GLN A 79 -19.31 1.93 -20.79
CA GLN A 79 -18.56 1.51 -21.98
C GLN A 79 -17.85 0.17 -21.74
N MET A 80 -17.23 -0.03 -20.58
CA MET A 80 -16.62 -1.31 -20.20
C MET A 80 -17.63 -2.46 -20.28
N ARG A 81 -18.88 -2.26 -19.85
CA ARG A 81 -19.95 -3.28 -19.96
C ARG A 81 -20.37 -3.61 -21.39
N ARG A 82 -20.04 -2.76 -22.37
CA ARG A 82 -20.26 -3.06 -23.80
C ARG A 82 -19.11 -3.87 -24.38
N VAL A 83 -17.90 -3.67 -23.87
CA VAL A 83 -16.69 -4.43 -24.27
C VAL A 83 -16.70 -5.81 -23.61
N PHE A 84 -16.93 -5.87 -22.30
CA PHE A 84 -16.85 -7.09 -21.52
C PHE A 84 -18.23 -7.69 -21.23
N ARG A 85 -18.37 -8.98 -21.54
CA ARG A 85 -19.63 -9.72 -21.32
C ARG A 85 -19.93 -10.00 -19.84
N ARG A 86 -18.89 -10.17 -19.01
CA ARG A 86 -19.02 -10.53 -17.58
C ARG A 86 -18.27 -9.51 -16.74
N THR A 87 -19.01 -8.67 -16.02
CA THR A 87 -18.45 -7.66 -15.11
C THR A 87 -19.13 -7.71 -13.75
N ILE A 88 -18.40 -7.37 -12.70
CA ILE A 88 -18.89 -7.22 -11.32
C ILE A 88 -18.73 -5.77 -10.90
N PRO A 89 -19.77 -5.11 -10.36
CA PRO A 89 -19.59 -3.78 -9.77
C PRO A 89 -18.78 -3.89 -8.47
N LEU A 90 -17.56 -3.34 -8.47
CA LEU A 90 -16.71 -3.27 -7.26
C LEU A 90 -16.68 -1.86 -6.65
N GLY A 91 -17.09 -0.86 -7.41
CA GLY A 91 -17.25 0.53 -6.96
C GLY A 91 -17.62 1.40 -8.16
N PRO A 92 -18.77 1.17 -8.81
CA PRO A 92 -19.12 1.84 -10.07
C PRO A 92 -19.24 3.37 -9.92
N GLU A 93 -19.60 3.87 -8.73
CA GLU A 93 -19.59 5.29 -8.40
C GLU A 93 -18.17 5.90 -8.39
N TYR A 94 -17.14 5.06 -8.24
CA TYR A 94 -15.73 5.41 -8.33
C TYR A 94 -15.11 4.95 -9.65
N GLY A 95 -15.90 4.48 -10.62
CA GLY A 95 -15.42 4.06 -11.93
C GLY A 95 -14.78 2.68 -11.99
N THR A 96 -14.90 1.84 -10.95
CA THR A 96 -14.22 0.53 -10.89
C THR A 96 -15.20 -0.62 -11.15
N LEU A 97 -14.84 -1.49 -12.08
CA LEU A 97 -15.48 -2.78 -12.35
C LEU A 97 -14.48 -3.92 -12.22
N GLY A 98 -14.92 -5.03 -11.65
CA GLY A 98 -14.21 -6.31 -11.77
C GLY A 98 -14.54 -6.95 -13.11
N VAL A 99 -13.54 -7.42 -13.84
CA VAL A 99 -13.67 -8.11 -15.12
C VAL A 99 -12.98 -9.46 -15.03
N PHE A 100 -13.67 -10.52 -15.45
CA PHE A 100 -13.08 -11.86 -15.45
C PHE A 100 -12.11 -12.03 -16.63
N GLY A 101 -10.88 -12.42 -16.33
CA GLY A 101 -9.92 -12.89 -17.31
C GLY A 101 -10.30 -14.25 -17.88
N SER A 102 -9.60 -14.68 -18.94
CA SER A 102 -9.76 -16.00 -19.55
C SER A 102 -9.36 -17.16 -18.62
N ASP A 103 -8.58 -16.87 -17.58
CA ASP A 103 -8.21 -17.75 -16.46
C ASP A 103 -9.29 -17.87 -15.37
N GLY A 104 -10.37 -17.09 -15.45
CA GLY A 104 -11.42 -17.02 -14.43
C GLY A 104 -11.06 -16.16 -13.21
N VAL A 105 -9.91 -15.48 -13.21
CA VAL A 105 -9.50 -14.53 -12.17
C VAL A 105 -10.22 -13.20 -12.39
N LEU A 106 -10.59 -12.53 -11.29
CA LEU A 106 -11.21 -11.21 -11.33
C LEU A 106 -10.13 -10.12 -11.31
N TYR A 107 -10.09 -9.29 -12.35
CA TYR A 107 -9.18 -8.15 -12.48
C TYR A 107 -9.92 -6.83 -12.27
N GLU A 108 -9.32 -5.89 -11.55
CA GLU A 108 -9.91 -4.56 -11.38
C GLU A 108 -9.60 -3.67 -12.58
N VAL A 109 -10.65 -3.14 -13.21
CA VAL A 109 -10.56 -2.17 -14.30
C VAL A 109 -11.23 -0.89 -13.86
N THR A 110 -10.44 0.19 -13.79
CA THR A 110 -10.88 1.48 -13.28
C THR A 110 -10.80 2.55 -14.36
N THR A 111 -11.86 3.34 -14.52
CA THR A 111 -11.84 4.53 -15.37
C THR A 111 -10.79 5.53 -14.86
N PHE A 112 -10.08 6.23 -15.75
CA PHE A 112 -9.21 7.35 -15.36
C PHE A 112 -9.99 8.36 -14.53
N ARG A 113 -9.35 8.93 -13.50
CA ARG A 113 -9.99 9.87 -12.58
C ARG A 113 -9.16 11.11 -12.35
N HIS A 114 -9.83 12.19 -11.99
CA HIS A 114 -9.21 13.33 -11.31
C HIS A 114 -10.02 13.69 -10.06
N ASP A 115 -9.35 14.27 -9.07
CA ASP A 115 -9.99 14.68 -7.82
C ASP A 115 -10.67 16.04 -8.03
N VAL A 116 -12.00 16.13 -7.87
CA VAL A 116 -12.78 17.39 -8.00
C VAL A 116 -12.98 18.06 -6.64
N VAL A 117 -13.19 17.25 -5.61
CA VAL A 117 -13.18 17.69 -4.21
C VAL A 117 -12.11 16.86 -3.51
N THR A 118 -11.22 17.48 -2.76
CA THR A 118 -10.05 16.81 -2.20
C THR A 118 -10.10 16.60 -0.69
N TYR A 119 -11.24 16.87 -0.02
CA TYR A 119 -11.34 16.82 1.43
C TYR A 119 -11.85 15.46 1.97
N GLY A 120 -10.92 14.62 2.43
CA GLY A 120 -11.21 13.37 3.16
C GLY A 120 -12.01 12.34 2.35
N ARG A 121 -12.94 11.62 2.99
CA ARG A 121 -13.78 10.59 2.34
C ARG A 121 -14.78 11.16 1.31
N LYS A 122 -15.01 12.48 1.31
CA LYS A 122 -15.90 13.16 0.36
C LYS A 122 -15.16 13.56 -0.91
N ALA A 123 -14.12 12.82 -1.28
CA ALA A 123 -13.47 13.04 -2.55
C ALA A 123 -14.48 12.73 -3.67
N VAL A 124 -14.98 13.78 -4.31
CA VAL A 124 -15.79 13.63 -5.52
C VAL A 124 -14.78 13.40 -6.62
N VAL A 125 -14.77 12.19 -7.16
CA VAL A 125 -13.97 11.85 -8.33
C VAL A 125 -14.81 12.09 -9.57
N ALA A 126 -14.23 12.73 -10.57
CA ALA A 126 -14.79 12.74 -11.92
C ALA A 126 -13.90 11.90 -12.83
N PHE A 127 -14.48 11.44 -13.93
CA PHE A 127 -13.72 10.71 -14.93
C PHE A 127 -12.78 11.68 -15.64
N ALA A 128 -11.50 11.33 -15.67
CA ALA A 128 -10.46 12.08 -16.35
C ALA A 128 -10.39 11.65 -17.82
N GLU A 129 -9.91 12.57 -18.65
CA GLU A 129 -9.71 12.28 -20.07
C GLU A 129 -8.32 11.73 -20.38
N SER A 130 -7.38 11.85 -19.44
CA SER A 130 -5.98 11.50 -19.61
C SER A 130 -5.44 10.60 -18.49
N LEU A 131 -4.47 9.77 -18.85
CA LEU A 131 -3.70 8.96 -17.89
C LEU A 131 -2.91 9.85 -16.90
N ASP A 132 -2.39 10.99 -17.35
CA ASP A 132 -1.57 11.88 -16.52
C ASP A 132 -2.35 12.45 -15.32
N GLU A 133 -3.64 12.75 -15.51
CA GLU A 133 -4.55 13.13 -14.43
C GLU A 133 -4.79 11.99 -13.44
N ASP A 134 -4.93 10.74 -13.89
CA ASP A 134 -5.05 9.59 -12.97
C ASP A 134 -3.75 9.35 -12.19
N LEU A 135 -2.59 9.53 -12.82
CA LEU A 135 -1.32 9.35 -12.14
C LEU A 135 -1.03 10.50 -11.16
N SER A 136 -1.46 11.73 -11.45
CA SER A 136 -1.24 12.89 -10.57
C SER A 136 -1.96 12.79 -9.23
N ARG A 137 -3.12 12.10 -9.19
CA ARG A 137 -3.89 11.89 -7.95
C ARG A 137 -3.37 10.75 -7.08
N ARG A 138 -2.36 10.00 -7.51
CA ARG A 138 -1.77 8.92 -6.72
C ARG A 138 -0.86 9.47 -5.61
N ASP A 139 -0.64 8.64 -4.60
CA ASP A 139 -0.03 9.08 -3.35
C ASP A 139 1.49 9.21 -3.46
N PHE A 140 2.16 8.24 -4.12
CA PHE A 140 3.63 8.14 -4.17
C PHE A 140 4.13 7.84 -5.59
N THR A 141 5.31 8.38 -5.93
CA THR A 141 5.94 8.25 -7.26
C THR A 141 6.07 6.80 -7.70
N VAL A 142 6.52 5.92 -6.80
CA VAL A 142 6.67 4.47 -7.03
C VAL A 142 5.36 3.74 -7.34
N ASN A 143 4.19 4.35 -7.08
CA ASN A 143 2.87 3.80 -7.43
C ASN A 143 2.18 4.61 -8.54
N ALA A 144 2.80 5.70 -9.01
CA ALA A 144 2.31 6.63 -10.02
C ALA A 144 2.97 6.39 -11.37
N MET A 145 3.07 5.11 -11.74
CA MET A 145 3.59 4.64 -13.01
C MET A 145 2.54 3.79 -13.71
N ALA A 146 2.61 3.77 -15.03
CA ALA A 146 1.75 2.96 -15.89
C ALA A 146 2.59 2.23 -16.94
N TRP A 147 2.26 0.98 -17.23
CA TRP A 147 2.92 0.23 -18.29
C TRP A 147 1.89 -0.22 -19.34
N HIS A 148 2.30 -0.20 -20.61
CA HIS A 148 1.41 -0.55 -21.71
C HIS A 148 1.80 -1.90 -22.33
N PRO A 149 0.99 -2.97 -22.17
CA PRO A 149 1.30 -4.29 -22.70
C PRO A 149 1.51 -4.39 -24.21
N ARG A 150 0.67 -3.70 -24.99
CA ARG A 150 0.77 -3.67 -26.46
C ARG A 150 1.96 -2.85 -26.97
N ARG A 151 2.30 -1.74 -26.31
CA ARG A 151 3.33 -0.79 -26.75
C ARG A 151 4.70 -1.06 -26.11
N GLU A 152 4.75 -1.88 -25.05
CA GLU A 152 5.94 -2.15 -24.23
C GLU A 152 6.63 -0.88 -23.70
N VAL A 153 5.82 0.11 -23.32
CA VAL A 153 6.27 1.42 -22.84
C VAL A 153 5.85 1.61 -21.40
N LEU A 154 6.81 1.99 -20.56
CA LEU A 154 6.58 2.54 -19.23
C LEU A 154 6.33 4.04 -19.37
N HIS A 155 5.21 4.52 -18.85
CA HIS A 155 4.89 5.93 -18.68
C HIS A 155 5.07 6.31 -17.22
N ASP A 156 6.11 7.09 -16.93
CA ASP A 156 6.52 7.49 -15.59
C ASP A 156 6.78 9.01 -15.52
N PRO A 157 5.73 9.84 -15.44
CA PRO A 157 5.88 11.30 -15.42
C PRO A 157 6.49 11.84 -14.13
N TYR A 158 6.50 11.06 -13.04
CA TYR A 158 6.95 11.50 -11.70
C TYR A 158 8.29 10.90 -11.26
N GLY A 159 8.92 10.07 -12.09
CA GLY A 159 10.22 9.47 -11.79
C GLY A 159 10.16 8.34 -10.75
N GLY A 160 9.02 7.64 -10.65
CA GLY A 160 8.81 6.51 -9.77
C GLY A 160 9.79 5.37 -9.99
N ALA A 161 10.22 5.11 -11.23
CA ALA A 161 11.18 4.04 -11.53
C ALA A 161 12.58 4.38 -10.98
N ARG A 162 12.96 5.66 -11.05
CA ARG A 162 14.23 6.15 -10.48
C ARG A 162 14.19 6.11 -8.95
N ASP A 163 13.10 6.59 -8.35
CA ASP A 163 12.93 6.54 -6.89
C ASP A 163 12.93 5.08 -6.40
N LEU A 164 12.26 4.18 -7.10
CA LEU A 164 12.23 2.75 -6.79
C LEU A 164 13.63 2.12 -6.84
N GLN A 165 14.42 2.44 -7.88
CA GLN A 165 15.80 1.97 -8.00
C GLN A 165 16.69 2.52 -6.89
N ALA A 166 16.48 3.78 -6.49
CA ALA A 166 17.20 4.42 -5.39
C ALA A 166 16.72 3.98 -3.99
N GLY A 167 15.65 3.19 -3.91
CA GLY A 167 15.06 2.78 -2.64
C GLY A 167 14.33 3.91 -1.91
N ILE A 168 13.79 4.88 -2.64
CA ILE A 168 13.17 6.10 -2.09
C ILE A 168 11.65 6.04 -2.22
N LEU A 169 10.95 6.43 -1.15
CA LEU A 169 9.52 6.75 -1.16
C LEU A 169 9.34 8.27 -1.18
N ARG A 170 8.76 8.78 -2.26
CA ARG A 170 8.48 10.21 -2.48
C ARG A 170 7.01 10.42 -2.81
N ALA A 171 6.38 11.45 -2.23
CA ALA A 171 5.01 11.83 -2.57
C ALA A 171 4.92 12.40 -4.00
N VAL A 172 3.78 12.21 -4.66
CA VAL A 172 3.46 12.92 -5.91
C VAL A 172 2.97 14.32 -5.57
N GLY A 173 3.59 15.37 -6.13
CA GLY A 173 3.24 16.77 -5.86
C GLY A 173 3.81 17.29 -4.53
N ASP A 174 3.18 18.32 -3.95
CA ASP A 174 3.60 18.89 -2.66
C ASP A 174 3.12 17.99 -1.49
N PRO A 175 4.03 17.43 -0.66
CA PRO A 175 3.64 16.54 0.42
C PRO A 175 2.64 17.17 1.41
N ALA A 176 2.80 18.45 1.75
CA ALA A 176 1.97 19.11 2.76
C ALA A 176 0.52 19.31 2.27
N GLU A 177 0.32 19.64 1.00
CA GLU A 177 -1.00 19.66 0.36
C GLU A 177 -1.60 18.26 0.31
N ARG A 178 -0.85 17.30 -0.24
CA ARG A 178 -1.35 15.95 -0.56
C ARG A 178 -1.77 15.17 0.67
N PHE A 179 -1.10 15.34 1.81
CA PHE A 179 -1.50 14.71 3.06
C PHE A 179 -2.66 15.43 3.76
N ARG A 180 -2.86 16.74 3.53
CA ARG A 180 -4.04 17.46 4.05
C ARG A 180 -5.33 17.09 3.31
N GLU A 181 -5.21 16.73 2.04
CA GLU A 181 -6.32 16.21 1.23
C GLU A 181 -6.86 14.89 1.82
N ASP A 182 -5.96 13.92 2.03
CA ASP A 182 -6.30 12.66 2.67
C ASP A 182 -5.18 12.19 3.60
N TYR A 183 -5.42 12.36 4.90
CA TYR A 183 -4.49 11.95 5.95
C TYR A 183 -4.19 10.44 5.95
N LEU A 184 -5.04 9.61 5.32
CA LEU A 184 -4.76 8.17 5.18
C LEU A 184 -3.47 7.92 4.36
N ARG A 185 -3.11 8.84 3.45
CA ARG A 185 -1.86 8.76 2.68
C ARG A 185 -0.61 8.73 3.56
N VAL A 186 -0.67 9.33 4.76
CA VAL A 186 0.42 9.25 5.75
C VAL A 186 0.62 7.81 6.21
N LEU A 187 -0.45 7.16 6.68
CA LEU A 187 -0.40 5.77 7.13
C LEU A 187 0.01 4.81 5.99
N ARG A 188 -0.57 5.01 4.79
CA ARG A 188 -0.21 4.26 3.59
C ARG A 188 1.26 4.40 3.22
N GLY A 189 1.80 5.61 3.25
CA GLY A 189 3.20 5.87 2.93
C GLY A 189 4.16 5.20 3.90
N LEU A 190 3.88 5.32 5.20
CA LEU A 190 4.66 4.64 6.23
C LEU A 190 4.58 3.10 6.07
N ARG A 191 3.40 2.55 5.69
CA ARG A 191 3.28 1.14 5.32
C ARG A 191 4.10 0.77 4.09
N PHE A 192 4.05 1.54 3.02
CA PHE A 192 4.84 1.26 1.82
C PHE A 192 6.35 1.33 2.09
N ALA A 193 6.82 2.33 2.84
CA ALA A 193 8.22 2.41 3.26
C ALA A 193 8.64 1.20 4.09
N GLY A 194 7.79 0.75 5.01
CA GLY A 194 8.03 -0.43 5.82
C GLY A 194 8.03 -1.73 5.01
N SER A 195 6.98 -1.98 4.24
CA SER A 195 6.80 -3.26 3.53
C SER A 195 7.74 -3.43 2.34
N LEU A 196 8.03 -2.35 1.61
CA LEU A 196 8.87 -2.41 0.41
C LEU A 196 10.35 -2.22 0.72
N GLY A 197 10.64 -1.71 1.90
CA GLY A 197 11.98 -1.48 2.36
C GLY A 197 12.58 -0.13 1.96
N LEU A 198 11.75 0.85 1.63
CA LEU A 198 12.16 2.15 1.11
C LEU A 198 12.50 3.15 2.23
N GLU A 199 13.38 4.09 1.93
CA GLU A 199 13.66 5.29 2.73
C GLU A 199 12.72 6.42 2.31
N ILE A 200 12.14 7.12 3.29
CA ILE A 200 11.22 8.22 3.00
C ILE A 200 12.04 9.48 2.72
N GLU A 201 11.77 10.09 1.57
CA GLU A 201 12.41 11.32 1.15
C GLU A 201 12.18 12.46 2.18
N PRO A 202 13.16 13.34 2.46
CA PRO A 202 13.06 14.32 3.55
C PRO A 202 11.83 15.24 3.50
N GLY A 203 11.48 15.80 2.34
CA GLY A 203 10.29 16.63 2.18
C GLY A 203 9.00 15.86 2.44
N THR A 204 8.93 14.64 1.93
CA THR A 204 7.83 13.69 2.15
C THR A 204 7.70 13.33 3.64
N TRP A 205 8.81 13.06 4.32
CA TRP A 205 8.83 12.77 5.76
C TRP A 205 8.37 13.96 6.60
N SER A 206 8.83 15.18 6.26
CA SER A 206 8.40 16.41 6.91
C SER A 206 6.90 16.63 6.74
N GLY A 207 6.38 16.45 5.52
CA GLY A 207 4.95 16.54 5.23
C GLY A 207 4.13 15.53 6.03
N MET A 208 4.58 14.27 6.09
CA MET A 208 3.91 13.21 6.86
C MET A 208 3.84 13.57 8.34
N THR A 209 4.96 14.00 8.93
CA THR A 209 5.06 14.35 10.35
C THR A 209 4.17 15.55 10.69
N ALA A 210 4.16 16.58 9.84
CA ALA A 210 3.31 17.75 10.02
C ALA A 210 1.81 17.42 9.88
N ALA A 211 1.45 16.38 9.13
CA ALA A 211 0.07 15.94 8.92
C ALA A 211 -0.46 14.99 10.01
N VAL A 212 0.41 14.46 10.90
CA VAL A 212 0.01 13.56 11.99
C VAL A 212 -1.14 14.10 12.83
N PRO A 213 -1.20 15.40 13.21
CA PRO A 213 -2.34 15.92 13.95
C PRO A 213 -3.70 15.77 13.27
N GLY A 214 -3.73 15.71 11.94
CA GLY A 214 -4.96 15.53 11.18
C GLY A 214 -5.46 14.09 11.11
N LEU A 215 -4.70 13.11 11.60
CA LEU A 215 -5.11 11.70 11.61
C LEU A 215 -6.39 11.47 12.43
N ASP A 216 -6.69 12.32 13.43
CA ASP A 216 -7.93 12.25 14.23
C ASP A 216 -9.20 12.46 13.39
N ARG A 217 -9.05 13.04 12.19
CA ARG A 217 -10.15 13.27 11.26
C ARG A 217 -10.49 12.02 10.44
N LEU A 218 -9.66 10.98 10.49
CA LEU A 218 -9.91 9.71 9.83
C LEU A 218 -10.94 8.90 10.60
N SER A 219 -11.80 8.17 9.88
CA SER A 219 -12.71 7.23 10.53
C SER A 219 -11.94 6.04 11.10
N ARG A 220 -12.43 5.49 12.21
CA ARG A 220 -11.81 4.35 12.89
C ARG A 220 -11.73 3.12 11.98
N GLU A 221 -12.68 2.94 11.07
CA GLU A 221 -12.70 1.85 10.10
C GLU A 221 -11.53 1.95 9.11
N ARG A 222 -11.24 3.15 8.56
CA ARG A 222 -10.11 3.36 7.64
C ARG A 222 -8.77 3.13 8.33
N ILE A 223 -8.65 3.59 9.57
CA ILE A 223 -7.48 3.35 10.42
C ILE A 223 -7.30 1.85 10.65
N ARG A 224 -8.37 1.13 11.01
CA ARG A 224 -8.36 -0.31 11.23
C ARG A 224 -7.95 -1.05 9.96
N GLU A 225 -8.58 -0.78 8.83
CA GLU A 225 -8.24 -1.42 7.54
C GLU A 225 -6.76 -1.24 7.18
N GLU A 226 -6.22 -0.04 7.40
CA GLU A 226 -4.81 0.24 7.14
C GLU A 226 -3.90 -0.49 8.14
N LEU A 227 -4.26 -0.53 9.43
CA LEU A 227 -3.54 -1.31 10.44
C LEU A 227 -3.53 -2.81 10.09
N MET A 228 -4.66 -3.36 9.67
CA MET A 228 -4.73 -4.77 9.27
C MET A 228 -3.83 -5.07 8.08
N LYS A 229 -3.74 -4.16 7.10
CA LYS A 229 -2.78 -4.28 5.99
C LYS A 229 -1.32 -4.24 6.45
N VAL A 230 -1.02 -3.47 7.50
CA VAL A 230 0.32 -3.47 8.12
C VAL A 230 0.60 -4.81 8.79
N LEU A 231 -0.31 -5.27 9.64
CA LEU A 231 -0.14 -6.48 10.43
C LEU A 231 -0.16 -7.75 9.59
N SER A 232 -0.82 -7.76 8.44
CA SER A 232 -0.79 -8.88 7.50
C SER A 232 0.46 -8.92 6.62
N GLY A 233 1.32 -7.89 6.65
CA GLY A 233 2.55 -7.85 5.85
C GLY A 233 3.68 -8.72 6.43
N ARG A 234 4.75 -8.93 5.65
CA ARG A 234 5.87 -9.80 6.04
C ARG A 234 6.63 -9.36 7.30
N GLU A 235 6.91 -8.06 7.44
CA GLU A 235 7.63 -7.48 8.58
C GLU A 235 6.88 -6.24 9.12
N PRO A 236 5.75 -6.43 9.83
CA PRO A 236 4.94 -5.32 10.33
C PRO A 236 5.72 -4.39 11.27
N SER A 237 6.71 -4.92 12.00
CA SER A 237 7.51 -4.13 12.94
C SER A 237 8.20 -2.93 12.30
N ARG A 238 8.60 -3.03 11.03
CA ARG A 238 9.27 -1.93 10.32
C ARG A 238 8.32 -0.75 10.15
N THR A 239 7.09 -1.02 9.72
CA THR A 239 6.04 0.01 9.62
C THR A 239 5.66 0.57 10.98
N LEU A 240 5.49 -0.28 12.00
CA LEU A 240 5.14 0.17 13.36
C LEU A 240 6.24 1.05 13.98
N ARG A 241 7.52 0.77 13.69
CA ARG A 241 8.64 1.66 14.07
C ARG A 241 8.54 3.03 13.40
N LEU A 242 8.13 3.08 12.13
CA LEU A 242 7.90 4.35 11.42
C LEU A 242 6.71 5.11 12.00
N TYR A 243 5.60 4.44 12.32
CA TYR A 243 4.44 5.05 12.98
C TYR A 243 4.82 5.66 14.32
N ARG A 244 5.65 4.97 15.12
CA ARG A 244 6.14 5.50 16.39
C ARG A 244 7.06 6.70 16.17
N ARG A 245 7.98 6.63 15.21
CA ARG A 245 8.95 7.70 14.94
C ARG A 245 8.29 9.02 14.52
N CYS A 246 7.18 8.98 13.78
CA CYS A 246 6.43 10.19 13.42
C CYS A 246 5.35 10.57 14.44
N GLY A 247 5.10 9.77 15.47
CA GLY A 247 4.04 10.01 16.47
C GLY A 247 2.63 9.59 16.04
N ALA A 248 2.48 8.95 14.86
CA ALA A 248 1.19 8.41 14.42
C ALA A 248 0.71 7.27 15.32
N LEU A 249 1.64 6.47 15.87
CA LEU A 249 1.30 5.37 16.77
C LEU A 249 0.60 5.88 18.04
N ASP A 250 1.20 6.86 18.72
CA ASP A 250 0.68 7.42 19.96
C ASP A 250 -0.66 8.13 19.76
N ARG A 251 -0.87 8.71 18.57
CA ARG A 251 -2.08 9.48 18.29
C ARG A 251 -3.26 8.60 17.87
N VAL A 252 -3.03 7.69 16.94
CA VAL A 252 -4.10 6.87 16.34
C VAL A 252 -4.34 5.59 17.14
N PHE A 253 -3.28 5.08 17.75
CA PHE A 253 -3.23 3.82 18.49
C PHE A 253 -2.67 4.05 19.90
N GLY A 254 -3.05 5.16 20.56
CA GLY A 254 -2.48 5.56 21.85
C GLY A 254 -2.58 4.49 22.95
N GLU A 255 -3.57 3.60 22.87
CA GLU A 255 -3.70 2.44 23.75
C GLU A 255 -2.71 1.30 23.42
N MET A 256 -2.23 1.22 22.17
CA MET A 256 -1.18 0.30 21.72
C MET A 256 0.23 0.87 21.85
N ALA A 257 0.38 2.19 21.97
CA ALA A 257 1.68 2.86 22.02
C ALA A 257 2.57 2.42 23.20
N PRO A 258 2.05 2.30 24.44
CA PRO A 258 2.82 1.76 25.57
C PRO A 258 3.27 0.32 25.33
N VAL A 259 2.45 -0.41 24.57
CA VAL A 259 2.51 -1.85 24.35
C VAL A 259 3.44 -2.17 23.16
N ALA A 260 3.59 -1.26 22.20
CA ALA A 260 4.52 -1.39 21.07
C ALA A 260 5.99 -1.06 21.43
N GLY A 261 6.49 -1.57 22.55
CA GLY A 261 7.91 -1.51 22.95
C GLY A 261 8.83 -2.30 22.01
N ARG A 262 10.17 -2.13 22.14
CA ARG A 262 11.13 -2.80 21.22
C ARG A 262 10.99 -4.33 21.21
N GLY A 263 10.65 -4.95 22.36
CA GLY A 263 10.47 -6.40 22.48
C GLY A 263 9.21 -6.92 21.77
N ALA A 264 8.07 -6.24 21.92
CA ALA A 264 6.81 -6.69 21.35
C ALA A 264 6.68 -6.48 19.84
N LEU A 265 7.41 -5.52 19.27
CA LEU A 265 7.47 -5.38 17.81
C LEU A 265 8.17 -6.59 17.16
N ALA A 266 9.21 -7.15 17.80
CA ALA A 266 9.87 -8.36 17.32
C ALA A 266 8.94 -9.59 17.42
N THR A 267 8.09 -9.63 18.43
CA THR A 267 7.06 -10.66 18.60
C THR A 267 6.07 -10.69 17.44
N VAL A 268 5.66 -9.53 16.92
CA VAL A 268 4.74 -9.44 15.78
C VAL A 268 5.32 -10.07 14.51
N ASP A 269 6.61 -9.84 14.24
CA ASP A 269 7.29 -10.45 13.09
C ASP A 269 7.48 -11.97 13.26
N ALA A 270 7.65 -12.43 14.50
CA ALA A 270 7.83 -13.84 14.83
C ALA A 270 6.56 -14.68 14.65
N VAL A 271 5.39 -14.06 14.64
CA VAL A 271 4.13 -14.71 14.25
C VAL A 271 4.13 -14.84 12.73
N ALA A 272 4.26 -16.07 12.22
CA ALA A 272 4.43 -16.35 10.80
C ALA A 272 3.16 -16.10 9.97
N GLU A 273 3.33 -15.87 8.66
CA GLU A 273 2.23 -15.78 7.68
C GLU A 273 1.43 -17.08 7.53
N GLY A 274 2.01 -18.24 7.91
CA GLY A 274 1.38 -19.57 7.81
C GLY A 274 0.35 -19.89 8.90
N GLY A 275 -0.22 -18.86 9.54
CA GLY A 275 -1.08 -19.01 10.70
C GLY A 275 -0.31 -19.41 11.95
N VAL A 276 -0.92 -19.13 13.08
CA VAL A 276 -0.61 -19.84 14.33
C VAL A 276 -1.29 -21.19 14.17
N ALA A 277 -0.51 -22.27 14.14
CA ALA A 277 -0.97 -23.60 13.77
C ALA A 277 -2.05 -24.07 14.74
N GLY A 278 -3.33 -23.79 14.42
CA GLY A 278 -4.59 -24.08 15.13
C GLY A 278 -5.39 -22.89 15.69
N ALA A 279 -5.02 -21.65 15.35
CA ALA A 279 -6.09 -20.66 15.19
C ALA A 279 -7.18 -21.30 14.32
N ALA A 280 -8.48 -21.08 14.62
CA ALA A 280 -9.55 -21.55 13.74
C ALA A 280 -9.14 -21.27 12.29
N GLU A 281 -9.20 -22.28 11.42
CA GLU A 281 -8.54 -22.35 10.09
C GLU A 281 -8.67 -21.05 9.25
N ASP A 282 -9.68 -20.24 9.53
CA ASP A 282 -10.02 -18.99 8.85
C ASP A 282 -9.57 -17.69 9.55
N THR A 283 -8.81 -17.72 10.65
CA THR A 283 -8.45 -16.49 11.38
C THR A 283 -7.35 -15.71 10.66
N PRO A 284 -7.58 -14.45 10.23
CA PRO A 284 -6.57 -13.70 9.48
C PRO A 284 -5.32 -13.43 10.33
N VAL A 285 -4.12 -13.67 9.78
CA VAL A 285 -2.84 -13.49 10.49
C VAL A 285 -2.67 -12.11 11.12
N GLY A 286 -3.21 -11.06 10.48
CA GLY A 286 -3.18 -9.71 11.03
C GLY A 286 -3.91 -9.59 12.38
N VAL A 287 -4.99 -10.36 12.58
CA VAL A 287 -5.76 -10.38 13.83
C VAL A 287 -4.94 -11.07 14.92
N VAL A 288 -4.28 -12.18 14.58
CA VAL A 288 -3.43 -12.92 15.51
C VAL A 288 -2.23 -12.09 15.93
N ARG A 289 -1.62 -11.36 14.99
CA ARG A 289 -0.54 -10.42 15.26
C ARG A 289 -0.98 -9.23 16.10
N LEU A 290 -2.20 -8.73 15.90
CA LEU A 290 -2.78 -7.70 16.77
C LEU A 290 -2.92 -8.21 18.20
N ALA A 291 -3.46 -9.41 18.37
CA ALA A 291 -3.59 -10.06 19.68
C ALA A 291 -2.22 -10.23 20.36
N ALA A 292 -1.23 -10.74 19.62
CA ALA A 292 0.13 -10.91 20.12
C ALA A 292 0.75 -9.56 20.54
N LEU A 293 0.59 -8.51 19.72
CA LEU A 293 1.08 -7.19 20.06
C LEU A 293 0.47 -6.70 21.37
N LEU A 294 -0.84 -6.84 21.54
CA LEU A 294 -1.57 -6.41 22.73
C LEU A 294 -1.23 -7.24 23.99
N LEU A 295 -0.96 -8.54 23.82
CA LEU A 295 -0.56 -9.46 24.90
C LEU A 295 0.87 -9.24 25.38
N PHE A 296 1.83 -9.14 24.47
CA PHE A 296 3.26 -9.17 24.78
C PHE A 296 3.90 -7.80 24.96
N GLY A 297 3.17 -6.75 24.62
CA GLY A 297 3.68 -5.39 24.71
C GLY A 297 3.77 -4.75 26.07
N ALA A 298 3.08 -5.31 27.06
CA ALA A 298 3.32 -4.95 28.44
C ALA A 298 4.52 -5.75 28.99
N GLY A 299 5.72 -5.25 28.70
CA GLY A 299 6.98 -5.84 29.19
C GLY A 299 7.14 -5.87 30.71
N ASP A 300 6.17 -5.34 31.47
CA ASP A 300 6.27 -5.15 32.92
C ASP A 300 5.26 -6.02 33.71
N GLY A 301 4.65 -7.03 33.06
CA GLY A 301 3.62 -7.87 33.70
C GLY A 301 2.26 -7.18 33.88
N ASN A 302 2.10 -5.97 33.34
CA ASN A 302 0.89 -5.17 33.39
C ASN A 302 0.18 -5.16 32.02
N GLY A 303 0.02 -6.35 31.43
CA GLY A 303 -0.77 -6.53 30.22
C GLY A 303 -2.14 -5.90 30.39
N ASN A 304 -2.62 -5.22 29.34
CA ASN A 304 -4.05 -4.91 29.27
C ASN A 304 -4.78 -6.25 29.39
N GLY A 305 -5.53 -6.45 30.47
CA GLY A 305 -6.33 -7.66 30.64
C GLY A 305 -7.28 -7.84 29.45
N PRO A 306 -7.85 -9.04 29.23
CA PRO A 306 -8.74 -9.31 28.12
C PRO A 306 -9.86 -8.26 27.93
N ALA A 307 -10.33 -7.66 29.03
CA ALA A 307 -11.30 -6.57 29.01
C ALA A 307 -10.78 -5.27 28.35
N ALA A 308 -9.57 -4.82 28.67
CA ALA A 308 -8.98 -3.61 28.08
C ALA A 308 -8.64 -3.81 26.59
N VAL A 309 -8.30 -5.04 26.17
CA VAL A 309 -8.16 -5.38 24.76
C VAL A 309 -9.51 -5.40 24.04
N ALA A 310 -10.55 -5.94 24.67
CA ALA A 310 -11.89 -5.91 24.12
C ALA A 310 -12.37 -4.47 23.87
N GLU A 311 -12.17 -3.56 24.84
CA GLU A 311 -12.51 -2.15 24.71
C GLU A 311 -11.78 -1.47 23.54
N LEU A 312 -10.48 -1.74 23.38
CA LEU A 312 -9.68 -1.24 22.25
C LEU A 312 -10.22 -1.72 20.91
N LEU A 313 -10.52 -3.01 20.79
CA LEU A 313 -11.03 -3.60 19.55
C LEU A 313 -12.42 -3.05 19.21
N VAL A 314 -13.28 -2.85 20.20
CA VAL A 314 -14.57 -2.18 20.04
C VAL A 314 -14.39 -0.72 19.59
N GLY A 315 -13.43 0.01 20.17
CA GLY A 315 -13.08 1.37 19.78
C GLY A 315 -12.56 1.50 18.34
N LEU A 316 -11.86 0.46 17.85
CA LEU A 316 -11.44 0.31 16.46
C LEU A 316 -12.53 -0.27 15.54
N ARG A 317 -13.74 -0.49 16.06
CA ARG A 317 -14.91 -0.98 15.32
C ARG A 317 -14.75 -2.39 14.76
N PHE A 318 -13.96 -3.26 15.40
CA PHE A 318 -13.99 -4.68 15.10
C PHE A 318 -15.39 -5.27 15.35
N SER A 319 -15.76 -6.27 14.57
CA SER A 319 -17.00 -7.02 14.76
C SER A 319 -16.98 -7.77 16.09
N ARG A 320 -18.16 -8.09 16.63
CA ARG A 320 -18.28 -8.83 17.89
C ARG A 320 -17.52 -10.15 17.84
N ASP A 321 -17.64 -10.87 16.72
CA ASP A 321 -16.97 -12.15 16.49
C ASP A 321 -15.43 -12.01 16.44
N GLU A 322 -14.90 -10.90 15.89
CA GLU A 322 -13.45 -10.63 15.91
C GLU A 322 -12.96 -10.28 17.31
N VAL A 323 -13.73 -9.49 18.06
CA VAL A 323 -13.42 -9.16 19.46
C VAL A 323 -13.38 -10.43 20.30
N GLU A 324 -14.43 -11.26 20.21
CA GLU A 324 -14.55 -12.52 20.95
C GLU A 324 -13.38 -13.45 20.67
N ARG A 325 -13.06 -13.66 19.38
CA ARG A 325 -11.90 -14.47 18.96
C ARG A 325 -10.58 -13.97 19.52
N VAL A 326 -10.32 -12.66 19.50
CA VAL A 326 -9.09 -12.10 20.08
C VAL A 326 -9.08 -12.28 21.60
N THR A 327 -10.20 -12.07 22.29
CA THR A 327 -10.26 -12.21 23.75
C THR A 327 -10.17 -13.66 24.24
N GLU A 328 -10.70 -14.60 23.48
CA GLU A 328 -10.57 -16.04 23.72
C GLU A 328 -9.11 -16.48 23.58
N ALA A 329 -8.39 -15.95 22.57
CA ALA A 329 -6.95 -16.11 22.40
C ALA A 329 -6.15 -15.80 23.66
N MET A 330 -6.54 -14.71 24.32
CA MET A 330 -5.85 -14.19 25.50
C MET A 330 -6.18 -14.99 26.76
N SER A 331 -7.38 -15.56 26.84
CA SER A 331 -7.88 -16.24 28.04
C SER A 331 -7.32 -17.66 28.20
N GLY A 332 -6.72 -18.23 27.15
CA GLY A 332 -6.07 -19.55 27.14
C GLY A 332 -4.72 -19.67 27.88
N GLY A 333 -4.27 -18.63 28.58
CA GLY A 333 -3.09 -18.65 29.47
C GLY A 333 -1.99 -17.65 29.11
N LEU A 334 -1.36 -17.06 30.14
CA LEU A 334 -0.25 -16.11 30.03
C LEU A 334 0.79 -16.62 29.02
N GLY A 335 0.94 -15.86 27.94
CA GLY A 335 1.85 -16.25 26.88
C GLY A 335 3.33 -16.22 27.27
N PRO A 336 4.19 -16.88 26.48
CA PRO A 336 5.63 -16.92 26.67
C PRO A 336 6.22 -15.51 26.69
N THR A 337 7.23 -15.27 27.52
CA THR A 337 7.97 -14.01 27.53
C THR A 337 8.58 -13.70 26.16
N VAL A 338 8.97 -12.44 25.91
CA VAL A 338 9.66 -12.03 24.66
C VAL A 338 10.89 -12.92 24.37
N GLU A 339 11.62 -13.33 25.41
CA GLU A 339 12.76 -14.25 25.30
C GLU A 339 12.33 -15.69 24.93
N GLN A 340 11.19 -16.15 25.46
CA GLN A 340 10.61 -17.45 25.11
C GLN A 340 9.99 -17.44 23.70
N MET A 341 9.53 -16.30 23.19
CA MET A 341 9.07 -16.17 21.81
C MET A 341 10.20 -16.03 20.81
N ALA A 342 11.37 -15.57 21.22
CA ALA A 342 12.58 -15.57 20.37
C ALA A 342 13.07 -17.00 20.09
N ASP A 343 12.87 -17.93 21.03
CA ASP A 343 13.13 -19.36 20.84
C ASP A 343 12.07 -20.04 19.95
N PRO A 344 12.45 -20.61 18.80
CA PRO A 344 11.54 -21.34 17.91
C PRO A 344 10.83 -22.53 18.55
N VAL A 345 11.35 -23.12 19.62
CA VAL A 345 10.76 -24.28 20.30
C VAL A 345 9.72 -23.85 21.33
N ALA A 346 10.05 -22.89 22.20
CA ALA A 346 9.09 -22.32 23.15
C ALA A 346 7.91 -21.61 22.44
N ARG A 347 8.17 -20.92 21.33
CA ARG A 347 7.10 -20.37 20.47
C ARG A 347 6.14 -21.46 19.97
N ARG A 348 6.65 -22.57 19.45
CA ARG A 348 5.81 -23.70 18.99
C ARG A 348 5.03 -24.37 20.12
N ARG A 349 5.62 -24.48 21.30
CA ARG A 349 4.99 -25.13 22.47
C ARG A 349 3.84 -24.30 23.05
N TRP A 350 3.96 -22.97 23.09
CA TRP A 350 2.88 -22.12 23.55
C TRP A 350 1.69 -22.13 22.59
N VAL A 351 1.97 -22.01 21.28
CA VAL A 351 0.98 -22.12 20.21
C VAL A 351 0.12 -23.38 20.36
N ALA A 352 0.76 -24.52 20.64
CA ALA A 352 0.05 -25.78 20.86
C ALA A 352 -0.76 -25.84 22.18
N GLY A 353 -0.47 -24.99 23.17
CA GLY A 353 -1.07 -25.03 24.51
C GLY A 353 -2.30 -24.14 24.71
N THR A 354 -2.50 -23.14 23.85
CA THR A 354 -3.62 -22.20 23.96
C THR A 354 -4.91 -22.71 23.30
N GLY A 355 -4.89 -23.90 22.69
CA GLY A 355 -5.95 -24.38 21.78
C GLY A 355 -5.82 -23.85 20.36
N TRP A 356 -4.68 -23.21 20.06
CA TRP A 356 -4.35 -22.62 18.77
C TRP A 356 -3.45 -23.59 18.00
N GLY A 357 -3.70 -24.92 18.14
CA GLY A 357 -2.91 -26.11 17.72
C GLY A 357 -3.32 -26.85 16.43
#